data_AF-A0A519RFD9-F1
#
_entry.id   AF-A0A519RFD9-F1
#
_cell.length_a   1.000
_cell.length_b   1.000
_cell.length_c   1.000
_cell.angle_alpha   90.00
_cell.angle_beta   90.00
_cell.angle_gamma   90.00
#
_symmetry.space_group_name_H-M   'P 1'
#
loop_
_entity.id
_entity.type
_entity.pdbx_description
1 polymer ?
#
loop_
_entity_poly.entity_id
_entity_poly.type
_entity_poly.pdbx_seq_one_letter_code
_entity_poly.pdbx_strand_id
1 'polypeptide(L)'
;DQGIRLIYNGRNVPAIGDKSLPEGTYTAAQALFDKDDPTKLLQRLDTYFMRPDKPYETTGQVNQVVFLEGLARFKSKWFLYYGTADSKIAVATRPE
;
A
#
# COMPACT_ATOMS: atom_id res chain seq x y z
N ASP A 1 18.36 -10.03 -1.00
CA ASP A 1 18.63 -11.49 -1.10
C ASP A 1 17.39 -12.34 -1.34
N GLN A 2 16.23 -12.02 -0.73
CA GLN A 2 15.02 -12.83 -0.85
C GLN A 2 14.22 -12.68 -2.16
N GLY A 3 14.53 -11.71 -3.01
CA GLY A 3 13.78 -11.42 -4.24
C GLY A 3 13.55 -9.93 -4.48
N ILE A 4 12.72 -9.61 -5.46
CA ILE A 4 12.27 -8.25 -5.80
C ILE A 4 10.93 -8.00 -5.09
N ARG A 5 10.89 -6.99 -4.20
CA ARG A 5 9.65 -6.61 -3.51
C ARG A 5 8.94 -5.48 -4.25
N LEU A 6 7.72 -5.74 -4.67
CA LEU A 6 6.80 -4.73 -5.18
C LEU A 6 5.81 -4.34 -4.08
N ILE A 7 5.77 -3.05 -3.73
CA ILE A 7 4.67 -2.46 -2.97
C ILE A 7 3.62 -2.02 -3.99
N TYR A 8 2.37 -2.41 -3.79
CA TYR A 8 1.28 -2.10 -4.71
C TYR A 8 0.00 -1.69 -3.97
N ASN A 9 -0.87 -0.97 -4.67
CA ASN A 9 -2.17 -0.53 -4.17
C ASN A 9 -3.28 -1.43 -4.74
N GLY A 10 -4.19 -1.89 -3.89
CA GLY A 10 -5.36 -2.68 -4.26
C GLY A 10 -6.65 -1.96 -3.91
N ARG A 11 -7.56 -1.84 -4.89
CA ARG A 11 -8.91 -1.31 -4.69
C ARG A 11 -9.85 -2.45 -4.29
N ASN A 12 -10.53 -2.31 -3.16
CA ASN A 12 -11.46 -3.32 -2.68
C ASN A 12 -12.76 -3.36 -3.52
N VAL A 13 -13.19 -4.57 -3.88
CA VAL A 13 -14.50 -4.85 -4.50
C VAL A 13 -15.17 -5.91 -3.62
N PRO A 14 -16.13 -5.55 -2.74
CA PRO A 14 -16.64 -6.45 -1.70
C PRO A 14 -17.21 -7.77 -2.20
N ALA A 15 -17.74 -7.81 -3.44
CA ALA A 15 -18.27 -9.02 -4.05
C ALA A 15 -17.22 -10.14 -4.19
N ILE A 16 -15.94 -9.79 -4.34
CA ILE A 16 -14.81 -10.71 -4.55
C ILE A 16 -13.62 -10.41 -3.65
N GLY A 17 -13.81 -9.55 -2.64
CA GLY A 17 -12.76 -8.97 -1.81
C GLY A 17 -13.08 -9.04 -0.32
N ASP A 18 -12.54 -8.09 0.43
CA ASP A 18 -12.73 -8.02 1.88
C ASP A 18 -14.05 -7.32 2.21
N LYS A 19 -14.99 -8.06 2.79
CA LYS A 19 -16.32 -7.55 3.19
C LYS A 19 -16.26 -6.62 4.40
N SER A 20 -15.15 -6.60 5.13
CA SER A 20 -14.95 -5.69 6.27
C SER A 20 -14.52 -4.28 5.85
N LEU A 21 -14.11 -4.11 4.59
CA LEU A 21 -13.75 -2.81 4.03
C LEU A 21 -14.89 -2.23 3.20
N PRO A 22 -15.13 -0.90 3.28
CA PRO A 22 -16.02 -0.23 2.35
C PRO A 22 -15.62 -0.47 0.88
N GLU A 23 -16.59 -0.46 -0.01
CA GLU A 23 -16.33 -0.57 -1.45
C GLU A 23 -15.42 0.55 -1.94
N GLY A 24 -14.47 0.21 -2.81
CA GLY A 24 -13.55 1.18 -3.38
C GLY A 24 -12.41 1.62 -2.45
N THR A 25 -12.34 1.07 -1.23
CA THR A 25 -11.21 1.32 -0.32
C THR A 25 -9.90 0.95 -1.00
N TYR A 26 -8.95 1.88 -1.05
CA TYR A 26 -7.59 1.59 -1.48
C TYR A 26 -6.73 1.23 -0.26
N THR A 27 -6.08 0.07 -0.35
CA THR A 27 -5.14 -0.44 0.65
C THR A 27 -3.83 -0.82 -0.03
N ALA A 28 -2.75 -0.95 0.74
CA ALA A 28 -1.46 -1.34 0.20
C ALA A 28 -0.98 -2.70 0.72
N ALA A 29 -0.38 -3.46 -0.19
CA ALA A 29 0.15 -4.78 0.05
C ALA A 29 1.51 -4.96 -0.64
N GLN A 30 2.12 -6.13 -0.47
CA GLN A 30 3.42 -6.45 -1.06
C GLN A 30 3.35 -7.77 -1.83
N ALA A 31 4.08 -7.82 -2.94
CA ALA A 31 4.37 -9.02 -3.70
C ALA A 31 5.89 -9.21 -3.77
N LEU A 32 6.33 -10.47 -3.66
CA LEU A 32 7.72 -10.89 -3.79
C LEU A 32 7.86 -11.65 -5.11
N PHE A 33 8.74 -11.16 -5.96
CA PHE A 33 9.11 -11.77 -7.23
C PHE A 33 10.51 -12.38 -7.15
N ASP A 34 10.77 -13.34 -8.02
CA ASP A 34 12.08 -13.97 -8.15
C ASP A 34 13.12 -12.92 -8.59
N LYS A 35 14.34 -13.04 -8.05
CA LYS A 35 15.43 -12.10 -8.35
C LYS A 35 16.08 -12.38 -9.71
N ASP A 36 16.00 -13.63 -10.17
CA ASP A 36 16.64 -14.09 -11.41
C ASP A 36 15.62 -14.11 -12.57
N ASP A 37 14.31 -14.17 -12.25
CA ASP A 37 13.19 -13.99 -13.19
C ASP A 37 12.13 -13.03 -12.62
N PRO A 38 12.18 -11.74 -12.95
CA PRO A 38 11.24 -10.73 -12.41
C PRO A 38 9.76 -10.96 -12.76
N THR A 39 9.44 -11.84 -13.70
CA THR A 39 8.06 -12.17 -14.07
C THR A 39 7.44 -13.23 -13.16
N LYS A 40 8.29 -13.97 -12.44
CA LYS A 40 7.87 -15.06 -11.56
C LYS A 40 7.50 -14.55 -10.18
N LEU A 41 6.19 -14.54 -9.90
CA LEU A 41 5.65 -14.27 -8.57
C LEU A 41 5.97 -15.43 -7.63
N LEU A 42 6.65 -15.16 -6.52
CA LEU A 42 6.95 -16.15 -5.48
C LEU A 42 5.90 -16.16 -4.38
N GLN A 43 5.53 -14.97 -3.90
CA GLN A 43 4.54 -14.81 -2.83
C GLN A 43 3.86 -13.45 -2.92
N ARG A 44 2.63 -13.36 -2.40
CA ARG A 44 1.92 -12.11 -2.16
C ARG A 44 1.34 -12.15 -0.76
N LEU A 45 1.19 -10.99 -0.12
CA LEU A 45 0.45 -10.94 1.14
C LEU A 45 -1.01 -11.34 0.90
N ASP A 46 -1.57 -12.12 1.83
CA ASP A 46 -3.00 -12.47 1.83
C ASP A 46 -3.86 -11.26 2.15
N THR A 47 -3.31 -10.30 2.90
CA THR A 47 -3.97 -9.06 3.34
C THR A 47 -3.07 -7.84 3.12
N TYR A 48 -3.65 -6.65 3.28
CA TYR A 48 -2.91 -5.39 3.24
C TYR A 48 -2.07 -5.19 4.50
N PHE A 49 -0.96 -4.47 4.37
CA PHE A 49 -0.17 -3.98 5.53
C PHE A 49 -0.51 -2.54 5.91
N MET A 50 -1.20 -1.81 5.02
CA MET A 50 -1.64 -0.43 5.26
C MET A 50 -3.04 -0.23 4.67
N ARG A 51 -3.91 0.41 5.46
CA ARG A 51 -5.27 0.79 5.09
C ARG A 51 -5.56 2.19 5.64
N PRO A 52 -6.62 2.87 5.18
CA PRO A 52 -7.08 4.11 5.81
C PRO A 52 -7.44 3.87 7.29
N ASP A 53 -6.80 4.60 8.18
CA ASP A 53 -7.07 4.58 9.62
C ASP A 53 -6.98 5.97 10.30
N LYS A 54 -6.62 7.02 9.54
CA LYS A 54 -6.64 8.43 9.98
C LYS A 54 -7.75 9.23 9.30
N PRO A 55 -8.27 10.30 9.95
CA PRO A 55 -9.34 11.13 9.38
C PRO A 55 -9.04 11.67 7.97
N TYR A 56 -7.78 12.00 7.69
CA TYR A 56 -7.35 12.51 6.39
C TYR A 56 -7.22 11.42 5.30
N GLU A 57 -7.26 10.14 5.67
CA GLU A 57 -7.26 8.98 4.75
C GLU A 57 -8.66 8.43 4.53
N THR A 58 -9.53 8.55 5.54
CA THR A 58 -10.90 8.04 5.49
C THR A 58 -11.85 8.99 4.78
N THR A 59 -11.59 10.30 4.85
CA THR A 59 -12.49 11.34 4.32
C THR A 59 -11.76 12.35 3.44
N GLY A 60 -12.25 12.57 2.22
CA GLY A 60 -11.68 13.51 1.26
C GLY A 60 -12.50 13.59 -0.03
N GLN A 61 -11.86 13.85 -1.16
CA GLN A 61 -12.54 13.85 -2.47
C GLN A 61 -12.99 12.43 -2.84
N VAL A 62 -12.17 11.44 -2.52
CA VAL A 62 -12.52 10.01 -2.57
C VAL A 62 -12.26 9.43 -1.19
N ASN A 63 -13.30 8.91 -0.55
CA ASN A 63 -13.18 8.35 0.81
C ASN A 63 -12.36 7.06 0.81
N GLN A 64 -11.78 6.72 1.96
CA GLN A 64 -11.09 5.44 2.20
C GLN A 64 -9.91 5.19 1.26
N VAL A 65 -8.99 6.14 1.11
CA VAL A 65 -7.81 5.99 0.25
C VAL A 65 -6.52 6.19 1.03
N VAL A 66 -5.66 5.17 0.98
CA VAL A 66 -4.21 5.32 1.07
C VAL A 66 -3.62 4.85 -0.25
N PHE A 67 -2.86 5.70 -0.93
CA PHE A 67 -2.30 5.40 -2.24
C PHE A 67 -0.79 5.66 -2.24
N LEU A 68 -0.01 4.60 -2.09
CA LEU A 68 1.44 4.67 -1.92
C LEU A 68 2.13 4.85 -3.27
N GLU A 69 3.09 5.77 -3.32
CA GLU A 69 3.75 6.12 -4.59
C GLU A 69 5.22 6.52 -4.45
N GLY A 70 5.64 7.04 -3.28
CA GLY A 70 7.04 7.41 -3.03
C GLY A 70 7.69 6.56 -1.95
N LEU A 71 8.84 5.94 -2.24
CA LEU A 71 9.67 5.27 -1.23
C LEU A 71 11.09 5.81 -1.29
N ALA A 72 11.56 6.39 -0.19
CA ALA A 72 12.90 6.93 -0.08
C ALA A 72 13.64 6.35 1.13
N ARG A 73 14.90 5.96 0.93
CA ARG A 73 15.83 5.67 2.02
C ARG A 73 16.65 6.92 2.31
N PHE A 74 16.50 7.47 3.51
CA PHE A 74 17.18 8.70 3.89
C PHE A 74 17.55 8.66 5.37
N LYS A 75 18.81 8.97 5.69
CA LYS A 75 19.33 9.01 7.08
C LYS A 75 18.96 7.75 7.90
N SER A 76 19.23 6.56 7.36
CA SER A 76 18.97 5.25 8.00
C SER A 76 17.50 5.00 8.39
N LYS A 77 16.58 5.58 7.62
CA LYS A 77 15.14 5.37 7.73
C LYS A 77 14.51 5.20 6.36
N TRP A 78 13.44 4.43 6.34
CA TRP A 78 12.51 4.37 5.21
C TRP A 78 11.43 5.44 5.39
N PHE A 79 11.19 6.20 4.33
CA PHE A 79 10.09 7.16 4.21
C PHE A 79 9.17 6.68 3.09
N LEU A 80 7.91 6.43 3.44
CA LEU A 80 6.88 5.99 2.52
C LEU A 80 5.84 7.10 2.38
N TYR A 81 5.83 7.75 1.23
CA TYR A 81 4.94 8.84 0.85
C TYR A 81 3.73 8.31 0.10
N TYR A 82 2.56 8.82 0.47
CA TYR A 82 1.29 8.34 -0.06
C TYR A 82 0.24 9.45 -0.14
N GLY A 83 -0.64 9.35 -1.12
CA GLY A 83 -1.87 10.12 -1.22
C GLY A 83 -2.92 9.63 -0.22
N THR A 84 -3.75 10.55 0.27
CA THR A 84 -4.77 10.30 1.29
C THR A 84 -6.11 10.90 0.88
N ALA A 85 -7.12 10.05 0.78
CA ALA A 85 -8.48 10.41 0.36
C ALA A 85 -8.57 11.34 -0.87
N ASP A 86 -7.67 11.18 -1.85
CA ASP A 86 -7.48 12.07 -3.01
C ASP A 86 -7.43 13.57 -2.64
N SER A 87 -6.78 13.91 -1.53
CA SER A 87 -6.84 15.28 -0.98
C SER A 87 -5.56 15.81 -0.34
N LYS A 88 -4.72 14.95 0.24
CA LYS A 88 -3.44 15.34 0.87
C LYS A 88 -2.36 14.31 0.62
N ILE A 89 -1.12 14.71 0.86
CA ILE A 89 0.05 13.83 0.91
C ILE A 89 0.43 13.61 2.39
N ALA A 90 0.72 12.36 2.75
CA ALA A 90 1.21 11.99 4.06
C ALA A 90 2.47 11.12 3.95
N VAL A 91 3.11 10.87 5.10
CA VAL A 91 4.34 10.06 5.18
C VAL A 91 4.31 9.13 6.39
N ALA A 92 4.71 7.88 6.17
CA ALA A 92 4.98 6.90 7.21
C ALA A 92 6.48 6.62 7.26
N THR A 93 7.02 6.33 8.45
CA THR A 93 8.46 6.06 8.61
C THR A 93 8.71 4.79 9.39
N ARG A 94 9.82 4.13 9.07
CA ARG A 94 10.35 3.00 9.84
C ARG A 94 11.87 3.08 9.88
N PRO A 95 12.53 2.70 11.00
CA PRO A 95 13.95 2.38 11.00
C PRO A 95 14.28 1.32 9.93
N GLU A 96 15.50 1.40 9.39
CA GLU A 96 16.06 0.33 8.54
C GLU A 96 16.13 -1.00 9.29
#